data_AF-A0A8T4ELC7-F1
#
_entry.id   AF-A0A8T4ELC7-F1
#
_cell.length_a   1.000
_cell.length_b   1.000
_cell.length_c   1.000
_cell.angle_alpha   90.00
_cell.angle_beta   90.00
_cell.angle_gamma   90.00
#
_symmetry.space_group_name_H-M   'P 1'
#
loop_
_entity.id
_entity.type
_entity.pdbx_description
1 polymer ?
#
loop_
_entity_poly.entity_id
_entity_poly.type
_entity_poly.pdbx_seq_one_letter_code
_entity_poly.pdbx_strand_id
1 'polypeptide(L)'
;MGYGAKLRLKYWLANTFLVWLAILVYRENRYYSDFLRADAQTALLWIAVAYTILGFAFYAFIPDSRVSESKGFIVLRTIVRLFKGIFSFAPWSGFSGISRAEKIAIMFTAVKFFFLPIMLNFALQNYNAFNVNYQLWQSNGFGLGSFVFNTAFYPLALSLIFLVDTVYFAFGYAVEAGFLKNVVRSVEPTFLGWAVTLACYPPFNGYVVNYIGSYQNDFAAFESTTATIALRVAVIFFLGIYLWATLALGAKCSNLTNRGIVSRGPYAIVRHPAYISKTMVWWITLIPFILAAAEPRLIIPAILSAAAWGLIYYLRSITEERHLLRDPDYVEYCKKVKYKFIPGVY
;
A
#
# COMPACT_ATOMS: atom_id res chain seq x y z
N MET A 1 -27.26 -8.97 31.22
CA MET A 1 -26.02 -9.28 30.46
C MET A 1 -24.87 -9.49 31.43
N GLY A 2 -24.21 -10.65 31.39
CA GLY A 2 -22.98 -10.90 32.15
C GLY A 2 -21.84 -9.96 31.76
N TYR A 3 -20.79 -9.88 32.60
CA TYR A 3 -19.65 -8.96 32.41
C TYR A 3 -18.97 -9.12 31.04
N GLY A 4 -18.77 -10.37 30.58
CA GLY A 4 -18.19 -10.67 29.26
C GLY A 4 -19.03 -10.14 28.09
N ALA A 5 -20.36 -10.29 28.14
CA ALA A 5 -21.25 -9.78 27.10
C ALA A 5 -21.20 -8.25 26.96
N LYS A 6 -21.13 -7.52 28.09
CA LYS A 6 -20.97 -6.06 28.08
C LYS A 6 -19.64 -5.64 27.45
N LEU A 7 -18.57 -6.38 27.72
CA LEU A 7 -17.24 -6.09 27.18
C LEU A 7 -17.17 -6.31 25.67
N ARG A 8 -17.71 -7.44 25.18
CA ARG A 8 -17.78 -7.75 23.73
C ARG A 8 -18.56 -6.69 22.97
N LEU A 9 -19.72 -6.28 23.50
CA LEU A 9 -20.54 -5.22 22.90
C LEU A 9 -19.76 -3.90 22.83
N LYS A 10 -19.04 -3.52 23.90
CA LYS A 10 -18.23 -2.30 23.96
C LYS A 10 -17.12 -2.29 22.89
N TYR A 11 -16.45 -3.42 22.69
CA TYR A 11 -15.38 -3.54 21.69
C TYR A 11 -15.91 -3.49 20.26
N TRP A 12 -17.02 -4.18 20.00
CA TRP A 12 -17.68 -4.11 18.71
C TRP A 12 -18.16 -2.68 18.38
N LEU A 13 -18.84 -2.02 19.32
CA LEU A 13 -19.30 -0.63 19.16
C LEU A 13 -18.14 0.32 18.88
N ALA A 14 -17.03 0.19 19.62
CA ALA A 14 -15.86 1.04 19.44
C ALA A 14 -15.24 0.93 18.04
N ASN A 15 -15.07 -0.31 17.53
CA ASN A 15 -14.55 -0.49 16.17
C ASN A 15 -15.55 0.00 15.12
N THR A 16 -16.84 -0.33 15.29
CA THR A 16 -17.91 0.05 14.35
C THR A 16 -18.00 1.57 14.24
N PHE A 17 -17.96 2.28 15.37
CA PHE A 17 -17.92 3.74 15.39
C PHE A 17 -16.75 4.31 14.57
N LEU A 18 -15.53 3.79 14.74
CA LEU A 18 -14.37 4.26 13.97
C LEU A 18 -14.49 3.97 12.47
N VAL A 19 -15.05 2.82 12.09
CA VAL A 19 -15.30 2.47 10.69
C VAL A 19 -16.29 3.45 10.07
N TRP A 20 -17.43 3.70 10.73
CA TRP A 20 -18.43 4.63 10.22
C TRP A 20 -17.96 6.09 10.23
N LEU A 21 -17.15 6.49 11.22
CA LEU A 21 -16.49 7.78 11.22
C LEU A 21 -15.56 7.92 10.01
N ALA A 22 -14.81 6.87 9.65
CA ALA A 22 -13.99 6.88 8.45
C ALA A 22 -14.84 7.02 7.18
N ILE A 23 -15.95 6.29 7.06
CA ILE A 23 -16.90 6.43 5.95
C ILE A 23 -17.43 7.86 5.84
N LEU A 24 -17.83 8.47 6.96
CA LEU A 24 -18.28 9.86 6.98
C LEU A 24 -17.19 10.79 6.45
N VAL A 25 -15.94 10.64 6.91
CA VAL A 25 -14.83 11.46 6.41
C VAL A 25 -14.61 11.23 4.90
N TYR A 26 -14.66 9.99 4.42
CA TYR A 26 -14.44 9.73 2.99
C TYR A 26 -15.51 10.33 2.07
N ARG A 27 -16.74 10.52 2.57
CA ARG A 27 -17.85 11.07 1.78
C ARG A 27 -17.97 12.58 1.89
N GLU A 28 -17.70 13.13 3.07
CA GLU A 28 -17.90 14.57 3.35
C GLU A 28 -16.64 15.41 3.15
N ASN A 29 -15.45 14.80 3.25
CA ASN A 29 -14.21 15.52 3.00
C ASN A 29 -13.99 15.70 1.50
N ARG A 30 -13.92 16.96 1.05
CA ARG A 30 -13.74 17.34 -0.36
C ARG A 30 -12.62 16.58 -1.08
N TYR A 31 -11.47 16.40 -0.44
CA TYR A 31 -10.37 15.67 -1.07
C TYR A 31 -10.75 14.22 -1.36
N TYR A 32 -11.32 13.50 -0.39
CA TYR A 32 -11.69 12.11 -0.57
C TYR A 32 -12.90 11.93 -1.49
N SER A 33 -13.90 12.82 -1.41
CA SER A 33 -15.07 12.77 -2.31
C SER A 33 -14.68 12.95 -3.77
N ASP A 34 -13.69 13.81 -4.05
CA ASP A 34 -13.21 14.10 -5.39
C ASP A 34 -12.24 13.01 -5.90
N PHE A 35 -11.40 12.47 -5.01
CA PHE A 35 -10.39 11.47 -5.36
C PHE A 35 -10.95 10.04 -5.50
N LEU A 36 -11.90 9.66 -4.63
CA LEU A 36 -12.49 8.32 -4.62
C LEU A 36 -13.65 8.24 -5.61
N ARG A 37 -13.55 7.31 -6.56
CA ARG A 37 -14.63 7.04 -7.51
C ARG A 37 -15.91 6.57 -6.79
N ALA A 38 -17.05 6.76 -7.43
CA ALA A 38 -18.35 6.37 -6.89
C ALA A 38 -18.45 4.86 -6.56
N ASP A 39 -17.85 4.00 -7.40
CA ASP A 39 -17.75 2.56 -7.17
C ASP A 39 -16.89 2.25 -5.92
N ALA A 40 -15.77 2.96 -5.73
CA ALA A 40 -14.91 2.83 -4.54
C ALA A 40 -15.60 3.29 -3.26
N GLN A 41 -16.31 4.44 -3.29
CA GLN A 41 -17.09 4.92 -2.15
C GLN A 41 -18.19 3.93 -1.78
N THR A 42 -18.88 3.36 -2.78
CA THR A 42 -19.91 2.34 -2.58
C THR A 42 -19.31 1.05 -1.99
N ALA A 43 -18.17 0.61 -2.49
CA ALA A 43 -17.48 -0.57 -1.95
C ALA A 43 -17.03 -0.36 -0.50
N LEU A 44 -16.52 0.82 -0.12
CA LEU A 44 -16.19 1.15 1.27
C LEU A 44 -17.42 1.10 2.18
N LEU A 45 -18.58 1.60 1.70
CA LEU A 45 -19.84 1.51 2.43
C LEU A 45 -20.24 0.05 2.67
N TRP A 46 -20.18 -0.80 1.64
CA TRP A 46 -20.47 -2.22 1.79
C TRP A 46 -19.50 -2.94 2.72
N ILE A 47 -18.21 -2.58 2.70
CA ILE A 47 -17.22 -3.08 3.67
C ILE A 47 -17.61 -2.67 5.10
N ALA A 48 -18.07 -1.42 5.31
CA ALA A 48 -18.51 -0.96 6.62
C ALA A 48 -19.79 -1.67 7.11
N VAL A 49 -20.76 -1.90 6.22
CA VAL A 49 -21.97 -2.68 6.50
C VAL A 49 -21.60 -4.12 6.84
N ALA A 50 -20.78 -4.77 6.01
CA ALA A 50 -20.30 -6.13 6.25
C ALA A 50 -19.54 -6.23 7.58
N TYR A 51 -18.66 -5.26 7.88
CA TYR A 51 -17.95 -5.20 9.16
C TYR A 51 -18.91 -5.07 10.34
N THR A 52 -19.96 -4.25 10.22
CA THR A 52 -20.97 -4.07 11.26
C THR A 52 -21.68 -5.39 11.57
N ILE A 53 -22.17 -6.08 10.53
CA ILE A 53 -22.93 -7.33 10.65
C ILE A 53 -22.03 -8.49 11.09
N LEU A 54 -20.95 -8.74 10.35
CA LEU A 54 -20.04 -9.86 10.62
C LEU A 54 -19.26 -9.65 11.92
N GLY A 55 -18.88 -8.40 12.22
CA GLY A 55 -18.26 -8.04 13.48
C GLY A 55 -19.19 -8.26 14.66
N PHE A 56 -20.49 -7.94 14.52
CA PHE A 56 -21.47 -8.21 15.57
C PHE A 56 -21.58 -9.71 15.82
N ALA A 57 -21.75 -10.51 14.76
CA ALA A 57 -21.80 -11.97 14.86
C ALA A 57 -20.52 -12.51 15.52
N PHE A 58 -19.34 -12.06 15.09
CA PHE A 58 -18.07 -12.47 15.68
C PHE A 58 -18.00 -12.17 17.19
N TYR A 59 -18.33 -10.95 17.61
CA TYR A 59 -18.33 -10.57 19.03
C TYR A 59 -19.50 -11.20 19.82
N ALA A 60 -20.57 -11.65 19.17
CA ALA A 60 -21.64 -12.38 19.83
C ALA A 60 -21.23 -13.83 20.16
N PHE A 61 -20.47 -14.48 19.28
CA PHE A 61 -20.12 -15.90 19.38
C PHE A 61 -18.70 -16.20 19.88
N ILE A 62 -17.81 -15.21 19.95
CA ILE A 62 -16.45 -15.45 20.46
C ILE A 62 -16.47 -15.81 21.96
N PRO A 63 -15.79 -16.91 22.36
CA PRO A 63 -15.66 -17.29 23.77
C PRO A 63 -14.95 -16.20 24.58
N ASP A 64 -15.39 -15.97 25.83
CA ASP A 64 -14.82 -14.95 26.71
C ASP A 64 -13.30 -15.11 26.89
N SER A 65 -12.79 -16.36 26.90
CA SER A 65 -11.36 -16.68 26.99
C SER A 65 -10.52 -16.18 25.81
N ARG A 66 -11.15 -15.85 24.67
CA ARG A 66 -10.48 -15.34 23.46
C ARG A 66 -10.74 -13.86 23.22
N VAL A 67 -11.52 -13.20 24.07
CA VAL A 67 -11.83 -11.77 23.94
C VAL A 67 -10.62 -10.96 24.38
N SER A 68 -9.90 -10.38 23.43
CA SER A 68 -8.84 -9.39 23.67
C SER A 68 -9.34 -7.97 23.48
N GLU A 69 -8.66 -6.99 24.10
CA GLU A 69 -8.96 -5.58 23.87
C GLU A 69 -8.89 -5.25 22.38
N SER A 70 -9.98 -4.74 21.84
CA SER A 70 -9.99 -4.29 20.45
C SER A 70 -9.16 -3.02 20.27
N LYS A 71 -8.46 -2.93 19.13
CA LYS A 71 -7.68 -1.74 18.79
C LYS A 71 -8.54 -0.48 18.74
N GLY A 72 -9.78 -0.57 18.23
CA GLY A 72 -10.69 0.58 18.20
C GLY A 72 -11.08 1.06 19.59
N PHE A 73 -11.32 0.14 20.54
CA PHE A 73 -11.55 0.52 21.93
C PHE A 73 -10.33 1.19 22.55
N ILE A 74 -9.13 0.66 22.31
CA ILE A 74 -7.87 1.27 22.78
C ILE A 74 -7.77 2.71 22.24
N VAL A 75 -7.98 2.92 20.94
CA VAL A 75 -7.91 4.24 20.29
C VAL A 75 -8.90 5.22 20.92
N LEU A 76 -10.20 4.87 21.00
CA LEU A 76 -11.22 5.77 21.56
C LEU A 76 -10.96 6.08 23.04
N ARG A 77 -10.55 5.07 23.83
CA ARG A 77 -10.18 5.27 25.23
C ARG A 77 -9.00 6.24 25.37
N THR A 78 -7.96 6.09 24.54
CA THR A 78 -6.79 6.97 24.57
C THR A 78 -7.17 8.39 24.15
N ILE A 79 -7.98 8.56 23.09
CA ILE A 79 -8.46 9.87 22.64
C ILE A 79 -9.24 10.57 23.77
N VAL A 80 -10.24 9.90 24.36
CA VAL A 80 -11.03 10.46 25.47
C VAL A 80 -10.16 10.82 26.67
N ARG A 81 -9.15 9.98 26.99
CA ARG A 81 -8.20 10.27 28.08
C ARG A 81 -7.38 11.53 27.80
N LEU A 82 -6.86 11.68 26.58
CA LEU A 82 -6.07 12.85 26.18
C LEU A 82 -6.92 14.13 26.19
N PHE A 83 -8.15 14.06 25.66
CA PHE A 83 -9.09 15.19 25.70
C PHE A 83 -9.42 15.62 27.15
N LYS A 84 -9.72 14.67 28.05
CA LYS A 84 -9.97 15.00 29.47
C LYS A 84 -8.77 15.65 30.14
N GLY A 85 -7.55 15.23 29.80
CA GLY A 85 -6.32 15.82 30.33
C GLY A 85 -6.07 17.26 29.87
N ILE A 86 -6.57 17.65 28.69
CA ILE A 86 -6.48 19.04 28.19
C ILE A 86 -7.39 19.96 29.01
N PHE A 87 -8.58 19.49 29.38
CA PHE A 87 -9.57 20.28 30.13
C PHE A 87 -9.45 20.16 31.65
N SER A 88 -8.49 19.38 32.16
CA SER A 88 -8.22 19.30 33.59
C SER A 88 -7.25 20.39 34.02
N PHE A 89 -7.50 21.03 35.18
CA PHE A 89 -6.55 21.96 35.83
C PHE A 89 -5.26 21.29 36.36
N ALA A 90 -5.10 19.98 36.15
CA ALA A 90 -3.89 19.25 36.52
C ALA A 90 -2.76 19.48 35.48
N PRO A 91 -1.48 19.41 35.89
CA PRO A 91 -0.36 19.52 34.95
C PRO A 91 -0.49 18.47 33.84
N TRP A 92 -0.67 18.94 32.60
CA TRP A 92 -0.80 18.05 31.45
C TRP A 92 0.53 17.32 31.22
N SER A 93 0.54 16.00 31.38
CA SER A 93 1.72 15.17 31.12
C SER A 93 2.04 15.02 29.62
N GLY A 94 1.32 15.70 28.74
CA GLY A 94 1.53 15.62 27.30
C GLY A 94 1.30 14.22 26.74
N PHE A 95 2.11 13.87 25.74
CA PHE A 95 2.19 12.51 25.20
C PHE A 95 3.05 11.56 26.06
N SER A 96 3.61 12.04 27.18
CA SER A 96 4.32 11.18 28.13
C SER A 96 3.27 10.32 28.86
N GLY A 97 3.38 9.00 28.70
CA GLY A 97 2.42 8.04 29.25
C GLY A 97 1.58 7.26 28.23
N ILE A 98 1.71 7.51 26.91
CA ILE A 98 1.09 6.64 25.91
C ILE A 98 1.86 5.31 25.83
N SER A 99 1.17 4.23 26.18
CA SER A 99 1.73 2.87 26.14
C SER A 99 2.05 2.42 24.72
N ARG A 100 2.91 1.40 24.57
CA ARG A 100 3.25 0.81 23.27
C ARG A 100 2.01 0.30 22.52
N ALA A 101 1.07 -0.33 23.22
CA ALA A 101 -0.16 -0.85 22.63
C ALA A 101 -1.05 0.27 22.08
N GLU A 102 -1.17 1.38 22.80
CA GLU A 102 -1.93 2.56 22.35
C GLU A 102 -1.29 3.21 21.13
N LYS A 103 0.05 3.36 21.10
CA LYS A 103 0.76 3.87 19.92
C LYS A 103 0.51 2.98 18.70
N ILE A 104 0.64 1.67 18.84
CA ILE A 104 0.37 0.72 17.75
C ILE A 104 -1.08 0.84 17.28
N ALA A 105 -2.06 0.87 18.19
CA ALA A 105 -3.48 0.94 17.82
C ALA A 105 -3.82 2.23 17.06
N ILE A 106 -3.32 3.39 17.52
CA ILE A 106 -3.53 4.69 16.87
C ILE A 106 -2.88 4.72 15.49
N MET A 107 -1.58 4.40 15.42
CA MET A 107 -0.83 4.48 14.16
C MET A 107 -1.33 3.47 13.14
N PHE A 108 -1.70 2.26 13.57
CA PHE A 108 -2.25 1.26 12.67
C PHE A 108 -3.64 1.65 12.16
N THR A 109 -4.46 2.30 12.98
CA THR A 109 -5.74 2.86 12.54
C THR A 109 -5.50 3.96 11.49
N ALA A 110 -4.48 4.81 11.67
CA ALA A 110 -4.09 5.81 10.66
C ALA A 110 -3.60 5.17 9.35
N VAL A 111 -2.80 4.10 9.42
CA VAL A 111 -2.37 3.32 8.25
C VAL A 111 -3.60 2.80 7.49
N LYS A 112 -4.54 2.16 8.18
CA LYS A 112 -5.76 1.64 7.55
C LYS A 112 -6.61 2.76 6.95
N PHE A 113 -6.82 3.83 7.71
CA PHE A 113 -7.62 4.98 7.29
C PHE A 113 -7.06 5.62 6.02
N PHE A 114 -5.74 5.71 5.88
CA PHE A 114 -5.10 6.30 4.71
C PHE A 114 -5.05 5.33 3.52
N PHE A 115 -4.51 4.12 3.70
CA PHE A 115 -4.20 3.24 2.58
C PHE A 115 -5.35 2.39 2.07
N LEU A 116 -6.29 1.98 2.92
CA LEU A 116 -7.42 1.15 2.48
C LEU A 116 -8.25 1.80 1.36
N PRO A 117 -8.73 3.06 1.48
CA PRO A 117 -9.52 3.68 0.42
C PRO A 117 -8.71 3.87 -0.87
N ILE A 118 -7.42 4.21 -0.76
CA ILE A 118 -6.53 4.38 -1.93
C ILE A 118 -6.35 3.06 -2.67
N MET A 119 -6.02 1.98 -1.97
CA MET A 119 -5.80 0.68 -2.61
C MET A 119 -7.07 0.11 -3.21
N LEU A 120 -8.23 0.30 -2.55
CA LEU A 120 -9.50 -0.13 -3.09
C LEU A 120 -9.89 0.68 -4.33
N ASN A 121 -9.66 2.00 -4.32
CA ASN A 121 -9.87 2.85 -5.50
C ASN A 121 -9.00 2.40 -6.67
N PHE A 122 -7.72 2.12 -6.44
CA PHE A 122 -6.82 1.60 -7.47
C PHE A 122 -7.22 0.20 -7.95
N ALA A 123 -7.65 -0.70 -7.05
CA ALA A 123 -8.12 -2.03 -7.44
C ALA A 123 -9.32 -1.95 -8.38
N LEU A 124 -10.31 -1.11 -8.08
CA LEU A 124 -11.49 -0.94 -8.94
C LEU A 124 -11.15 -0.25 -10.26
N GLN A 125 -10.24 0.73 -10.26
CA GLN A 125 -9.74 1.34 -11.50
C GLN A 125 -9.04 0.31 -12.40
N ASN A 126 -8.15 -0.50 -11.82
CA ASN A 126 -7.45 -1.55 -12.57
C ASN A 126 -8.39 -2.68 -13.01
N TYR A 127 -9.45 -2.97 -12.26
CA TYR A 127 -10.50 -3.93 -12.65
C TYR A 127 -11.24 -3.44 -13.90
N ASN A 128 -11.65 -2.17 -13.91
CA ASN A 128 -12.31 -1.58 -15.07
C ASN A 128 -11.38 -1.55 -16.29
N ALA A 129 -10.11 -1.16 -16.10
CA ALA A 129 -9.11 -1.19 -17.16
C ALA A 129 -8.86 -2.62 -17.69
N PHE A 130 -8.77 -3.61 -16.80
CA PHE A 130 -8.63 -5.02 -17.17
C PHE A 130 -9.78 -5.49 -18.05
N ASN A 131 -11.03 -5.20 -17.67
CA ASN A 131 -12.20 -5.59 -18.45
C ASN A 131 -12.21 -4.98 -19.85
N VAL A 132 -11.89 -3.68 -19.96
CA VAL A 132 -11.79 -2.99 -21.27
C VAL A 132 -10.69 -3.60 -22.12
N ASN A 133 -9.50 -3.82 -21.55
CA ASN A 133 -8.36 -4.39 -22.27
C ASN A 133 -8.59 -5.85 -22.66
N TYR A 134 -9.33 -6.61 -21.84
CA TYR A 134 -9.68 -8.00 -22.12
C TYR A 134 -10.64 -8.10 -23.30
N GLN A 135 -11.67 -7.25 -23.33
CA GLN A 135 -12.60 -7.14 -24.47
C GLN A 135 -11.86 -6.72 -25.74
N LEU A 136 -10.93 -5.77 -25.64
CA LEU A 136 -10.10 -5.36 -26.77
C LEU A 136 -9.26 -6.53 -27.30
N TRP A 137 -8.61 -7.29 -26.42
CA TRP A 137 -7.81 -8.45 -26.83
C TRP A 137 -8.66 -9.57 -27.46
N GLN A 138 -9.87 -9.81 -26.92
CA GLN A 138 -10.84 -10.73 -27.50
C GLN A 138 -11.29 -10.29 -28.90
N SER A 139 -11.60 -9.01 -29.09
CA SER A 139 -12.01 -8.47 -30.40
C SER A 139 -10.91 -8.57 -31.46
N ASN A 140 -9.64 -8.64 -31.04
CA ASN A 140 -8.47 -8.84 -31.91
C ASN A 140 -8.11 -10.34 -32.08
N GLY A 141 -9.02 -11.26 -31.73
CA GLY A 141 -8.84 -12.70 -31.94
C GLY A 141 -7.78 -13.36 -31.07
N PHE A 142 -7.47 -12.80 -29.89
CA PHE A 142 -6.45 -13.31 -28.97
C PHE A 142 -5.04 -13.42 -29.56
N GLY A 143 -4.74 -12.64 -30.61
CA GLY A 143 -3.43 -12.65 -31.25
C GLY A 143 -2.30 -12.07 -30.39
N LEU A 144 -1.06 -12.39 -30.76
CA LEU A 144 0.18 -11.80 -30.21
C LEU A 144 1.07 -11.16 -31.28
N GLY A 145 0.53 -10.91 -32.48
CA GLY A 145 1.21 -10.12 -33.50
C GLY A 145 1.52 -8.71 -32.99
N SER A 146 2.56 -8.07 -33.54
CA SER A 146 3.10 -6.80 -33.04
C SER A 146 2.06 -5.72 -32.74
N PHE A 147 1.05 -5.56 -33.60
CA PHE A 147 -0.05 -4.64 -33.37
C PHE A 147 -0.86 -5.03 -32.12
N VAL A 148 -1.40 -6.25 -32.08
CA VAL A 148 -2.25 -6.74 -30.98
C VAL A 148 -1.49 -6.80 -29.66
N PHE A 149 -0.22 -7.19 -29.69
CA PHE A 149 0.64 -7.16 -28.51
C PHE A 149 0.68 -5.75 -27.91
N ASN A 150 0.86 -4.75 -28.78
CA ASN A 150 1.04 -3.37 -28.36
C ASN A 150 -0.26 -2.67 -27.94
N THR A 151 -1.36 -2.94 -28.64
CA THR A 151 -2.62 -2.22 -28.43
C THR A 151 -3.54 -2.90 -27.44
N ALA A 152 -3.44 -4.23 -27.27
CA ALA A 152 -4.36 -4.99 -26.45
C ALA A 152 -3.65 -5.79 -25.34
N PHE A 153 -2.71 -6.66 -25.68
CA PHE A 153 -2.10 -7.57 -24.70
C PHE A 153 -1.28 -6.83 -23.64
N TYR A 154 -0.47 -5.86 -24.05
CA TYR A 154 0.38 -5.11 -23.12
C TYR A 154 -0.44 -4.32 -22.07
N PRO A 155 -1.42 -3.48 -22.45
CA PRO A 155 -2.33 -2.85 -21.48
C PRO A 155 -3.07 -3.87 -20.59
N LEU A 156 -3.50 -4.99 -21.16
CA LEU A 156 -4.14 -6.08 -20.41
C LEU A 156 -3.21 -6.65 -19.33
N ALA A 157 -1.96 -6.95 -19.68
CA ALA A 157 -0.98 -7.46 -18.73
C ALA A 157 -0.70 -6.46 -17.60
N LEU A 158 -0.51 -5.18 -17.91
CA LEU A 158 -0.29 -4.12 -16.91
C LEU A 158 -1.49 -3.98 -15.96
N SER A 159 -2.70 -3.87 -16.52
CA SER A 159 -3.92 -3.74 -15.73
C SER A 159 -4.16 -4.96 -14.83
N LEU A 160 -3.89 -6.18 -15.31
CA LEU A 160 -3.95 -7.39 -14.49
C LEU A 160 -2.94 -7.37 -13.35
N ILE A 161 -1.68 -7.02 -13.63
CA ILE A 161 -0.62 -6.94 -12.62
C ILE A 161 -1.01 -5.96 -11.50
N PHE A 162 -1.39 -4.74 -11.87
CA PHE A 162 -1.76 -3.73 -10.88
C PHE A 162 -3.08 -4.04 -10.18
N LEU A 163 -4.03 -4.70 -10.84
CA LEU A 163 -5.26 -5.20 -10.21
C LEU A 163 -4.92 -6.19 -9.10
N VAL A 164 -4.14 -7.23 -9.40
CA VAL A 164 -3.81 -8.25 -8.40
C VAL A 164 -3.02 -7.63 -7.25
N ASP A 165 -2.05 -6.77 -7.55
CA ASP A 165 -1.27 -6.08 -6.52
C ASP A 165 -2.16 -5.26 -5.56
N THR A 166 -2.99 -4.39 -6.11
CA THR A 166 -3.83 -3.49 -5.33
C THR A 166 -4.94 -4.22 -4.57
N VAL A 167 -5.46 -5.34 -5.09
CA VAL A 167 -6.37 -6.23 -4.35
C VAL A 167 -5.68 -6.85 -3.13
N TYR A 168 -4.44 -7.34 -3.27
CA TYR A 168 -3.68 -7.90 -2.15
C TYR A 168 -3.41 -6.85 -1.07
N PHE A 169 -3.02 -5.63 -1.46
CA PHE A 169 -2.83 -4.55 -0.49
C PHE A 169 -4.15 -4.10 0.14
N ALA A 170 -5.23 -3.94 -0.63
CA ALA A 170 -6.56 -3.63 -0.07
C ALA A 170 -7.00 -4.67 0.95
N PHE A 171 -6.82 -5.96 0.64
CA PHE A 171 -7.07 -7.06 1.57
C PHE A 171 -6.17 -6.97 2.82
N GLY A 172 -4.88 -6.73 2.65
CA GLY A 172 -3.93 -6.57 3.74
C GLY A 172 -4.30 -5.42 4.69
N TYR A 173 -4.83 -4.31 4.18
CA TYR A 173 -5.32 -3.21 5.02
C TYR A 173 -6.66 -3.52 5.68
N ALA A 174 -7.58 -4.17 4.96
CA ALA A 174 -8.90 -4.50 5.49
C ALA A 174 -8.82 -5.57 6.60
N VAL A 175 -8.09 -6.66 6.37
CA VAL A 175 -8.19 -7.89 7.17
C VAL A 175 -6.97 -8.09 8.07
N GLU A 176 -7.24 -8.34 9.35
CA GLU A 176 -6.25 -8.82 10.32
C GLU A 176 -6.82 -10.06 11.03
N ALA A 177 -6.15 -11.19 10.91
CA ALA A 177 -6.60 -12.44 11.52
C ALA A 177 -5.42 -13.32 11.94
N GLY A 178 -5.51 -13.92 13.13
CA GLY A 178 -4.45 -14.76 13.69
C GLY A 178 -4.07 -15.94 12.79
N PHE A 179 -5.05 -16.60 12.17
CA PHE A 179 -4.82 -17.76 11.29
C PHE A 179 -4.08 -17.39 10.00
N LEU A 180 -4.17 -16.13 9.55
CA LEU A 180 -3.40 -15.61 8.40
C LEU A 180 -1.98 -15.22 8.78
N LYS A 181 -1.61 -15.29 10.06
CA LYS A 181 -0.32 -14.86 10.61
C LYS A 181 0.05 -13.43 10.18
N ASN A 182 -0.94 -12.54 10.09
CA ASN A 182 -0.78 -11.16 9.61
C ASN A 182 -1.11 -10.08 10.65
N VAL A 183 -1.19 -10.47 11.93
CA VAL A 183 -1.43 -9.55 13.05
C VAL A 183 -0.27 -8.56 13.16
N VAL A 184 -0.59 -7.26 13.28
CA VAL A 184 0.44 -6.22 13.40
C VAL A 184 1.25 -6.37 14.68
N ARG A 185 2.59 -6.43 14.53
CA ARG A 185 3.56 -6.47 15.63
C ARG A 185 4.04 -5.06 16.01
N SER A 186 4.21 -4.19 15.01
CA SER A 186 4.57 -2.78 15.21
C SER A 186 4.26 -1.94 13.96
N VAL A 187 4.27 -0.62 14.13
CA VAL A 187 4.10 0.38 13.07
C VAL A 187 5.33 1.30 13.08
N GLU A 188 5.77 1.77 11.91
CA GLU A 188 6.93 2.66 11.73
C GLU A 188 6.77 3.88 12.63
N PRO A 189 7.64 4.08 13.64
CA PRO A 189 7.41 5.06 14.68
C PRO A 189 7.90 6.47 14.34
N THR A 190 8.63 6.67 13.24
CA THR A 190 9.31 7.92 12.94
C THR A 190 8.61 8.74 11.88
N PHE A 191 8.64 10.06 12.03
CA PHE A 191 8.13 10.99 11.03
C PHE A 191 8.75 10.76 9.64
N LEU A 192 10.07 10.56 9.57
CA LEU A 192 10.77 10.35 8.29
C LEU A 192 10.24 9.13 7.53
N GLY A 193 10.01 8.01 8.22
CA GLY A 193 9.48 6.80 7.58
C GLY A 193 8.07 7.02 7.01
N TRP A 194 7.22 7.74 7.75
CA TRP A 194 5.91 8.17 7.26
C TRP A 194 6.04 9.13 6.08
N ALA A 195 6.82 10.20 6.18
CA ALA A 195 6.93 11.23 5.15
C ALA A 195 7.42 10.66 3.81
N VAL A 196 8.48 9.85 3.83
CA VAL A 196 9.04 9.23 2.61
C VAL A 196 8.06 8.22 2.01
N THR A 197 7.34 7.46 2.84
CA THR A 197 6.33 6.53 2.34
C THR A 197 5.15 7.28 1.72
N LEU A 198 4.62 8.28 2.42
CA LEU A 198 3.48 9.08 1.98
C LEU A 198 3.79 9.87 0.71
N ALA A 199 5.02 10.35 0.53
CA ALA A 199 5.49 10.99 -0.71
C ALA A 199 5.23 10.16 -1.98
N CYS A 200 5.08 8.84 -1.86
CA CYS A 200 4.77 7.94 -2.97
C CYS A 200 3.26 7.78 -3.26
N TYR A 201 2.36 8.37 -2.46
CA TYR A 201 0.91 8.16 -2.59
C TYR A 201 0.12 9.48 -2.66
N PRO A 202 -1.04 9.50 -3.35
CA PRO A 202 -1.92 10.65 -3.33
C PRO A 202 -2.40 11.02 -1.92
N PRO A 203 -2.54 12.31 -1.59
CA PRO A 203 -2.28 13.46 -2.46
C PRO A 203 -0.81 13.88 -2.52
N PHE A 204 0.02 13.37 -1.62
CA PHE A 204 1.39 13.84 -1.40
C PHE A 204 2.27 13.66 -2.63
N ASN A 205 2.11 12.57 -3.37
CA ASN A 205 2.87 12.34 -4.59
C ASN A 205 2.63 13.43 -5.66
N GLY A 206 1.42 14.00 -5.74
CA GLY A 206 1.11 15.09 -6.67
C GLY A 206 1.94 16.33 -6.35
N TYR A 207 2.10 16.65 -5.06
CA TYR A 207 3.00 17.74 -4.64
C TYR A 207 4.45 17.41 -4.95
N VAL A 208 4.90 16.18 -4.69
CA VAL A 208 6.29 15.75 -4.99
C VAL A 208 6.59 15.87 -6.47
N VAL A 209 5.69 15.40 -7.34
CA VAL A 209 5.80 15.52 -8.81
C VAL A 209 5.97 16.98 -9.23
N ASN A 210 5.29 17.94 -8.60
CA ASN A 210 5.45 19.37 -8.93
C ASN A 210 6.86 19.90 -8.67
N TYR A 211 7.63 19.30 -7.76
CA TYR A 211 8.99 19.72 -7.45
C TYR A 211 10.06 18.93 -8.21
N ILE A 212 9.89 17.61 -8.37
CA ILE A 212 10.92 16.74 -8.95
C ILE A 212 10.56 16.22 -10.35
N GLY A 213 9.36 16.52 -10.87
CA GLY A 213 8.87 16.07 -12.17
C GLY A 213 8.50 14.58 -12.23
N SER A 214 7.96 14.18 -13.39
CA SER A 214 7.73 12.79 -13.77
C SER A 214 7.74 12.71 -15.30
N TYR A 215 8.80 12.12 -15.87
CA TYR A 215 9.02 12.08 -17.32
C TYR A 215 8.89 10.68 -17.91
N GLN A 216 8.86 9.67 -17.05
CA GLN A 216 8.60 8.29 -17.38
C GLN A 216 7.12 8.06 -17.73
N ASN A 217 6.86 7.14 -18.66
CA ASN A 217 5.51 6.75 -19.05
C ASN A 217 5.45 5.24 -19.26
N ASP A 218 4.60 4.54 -18.49
CA ASP A 218 4.43 3.09 -18.59
C ASP A 218 4.01 2.65 -20.02
N PHE A 219 3.42 3.54 -20.83
CA PHE A 219 3.07 3.27 -22.24
C PHE A 219 4.04 3.85 -23.26
N ALA A 220 5.24 4.28 -22.84
CA ALA A 220 6.27 4.80 -23.74
C ALA A 220 6.57 3.84 -24.89
N ALA A 221 6.94 4.40 -26.03
CA ALA A 221 7.21 3.66 -27.26
C ALA A 221 8.33 4.34 -28.05
N PHE A 222 9.10 3.53 -28.77
CA PHE A 222 10.04 3.97 -29.78
C PHE A 222 9.34 4.03 -31.15
N GLU A 223 9.93 4.76 -32.10
CA GLU A 223 9.50 4.73 -33.51
C GLU A 223 9.58 3.30 -34.09
N SER A 224 10.62 2.55 -33.71
CA SER A 224 10.76 1.14 -34.07
C SER A 224 9.78 0.26 -33.30
N THR A 225 8.94 -0.48 -34.02
CA THR A 225 8.00 -1.45 -33.43
C THR A 225 8.75 -2.54 -32.65
N THR A 226 9.88 -3.03 -33.18
CA THR A 226 10.70 -4.05 -32.50
C THR A 226 11.27 -3.54 -31.20
N ALA A 227 11.79 -2.30 -31.18
CA ALA A 227 12.31 -1.69 -29.96
C ALA A 227 11.18 -1.48 -28.93
N THR A 228 9.99 -1.07 -29.37
CA THR A 228 8.81 -0.92 -28.51
C THR A 228 8.38 -2.25 -27.89
N ILE A 229 8.39 -3.34 -28.65
CA ILE A 229 8.08 -4.68 -28.13
C ILE A 229 9.12 -5.09 -27.08
N ALA A 230 10.41 -4.93 -27.38
CA ALA A 230 11.49 -5.25 -26.43
C ALA A 230 11.36 -4.46 -25.11
N LEU A 231 11.08 -3.16 -25.21
CA LEU A 231 10.80 -2.29 -24.06
C LEU A 231 9.65 -2.84 -23.21
N ARG A 232 8.52 -3.13 -23.85
CA ARG A 232 7.29 -3.58 -23.19
C ARG A 232 7.44 -4.96 -22.56
N VAL A 233 8.17 -5.87 -23.20
CA VAL A 233 8.55 -7.17 -22.61
C VAL A 233 9.40 -6.94 -21.36
N ALA A 234 10.39 -6.05 -21.40
CA ALA A 234 11.19 -5.71 -20.21
C ALA A 234 10.33 -5.12 -19.09
N VAL A 235 9.38 -4.23 -19.42
CA VAL A 235 8.45 -3.67 -18.42
C VAL A 235 7.59 -4.78 -17.79
N ILE A 236 6.99 -5.66 -18.59
CA ILE A 236 6.21 -6.80 -18.06
C ILE A 236 7.09 -7.69 -17.17
N PHE A 237 8.34 -7.95 -17.56
CA PHE A 237 9.27 -8.76 -16.77
C PHE A 237 9.51 -8.15 -15.37
N PHE A 238 9.89 -6.88 -15.28
CA PHE A 238 10.11 -6.22 -13.99
C PHE A 238 8.81 -6.07 -13.19
N LEU A 239 7.69 -5.75 -13.83
CA LEU A 239 6.40 -5.71 -13.17
C LEU A 239 5.94 -7.11 -12.70
N GLY A 240 6.36 -8.18 -13.37
CA GLY A 240 6.18 -9.56 -12.93
C GLY A 240 6.94 -9.86 -11.63
N ILE A 241 8.19 -9.40 -11.52
CA ILE A 241 8.96 -9.52 -10.26
C ILE A 241 8.31 -8.68 -9.15
N TYR A 242 7.85 -7.47 -9.49
CA TYR A 242 7.10 -6.61 -8.58
C TYR A 242 5.86 -7.33 -8.02
N LEU A 243 5.03 -7.92 -8.88
CA LEU A 243 3.86 -8.69 -8.47
C LEU A 243 4.23 -9.95 -7.69
N TRP A 244 5.29 -10.66 -8.08
CA TRP A 244 5.77 -11.84 -7.38
C TRP A 244 6.14 -11.52 -5.92
N ALA A 245 6.70 -10.32 -5.67
CA ALA A 245 6.94 -9.85 -4.31
C ALA A 245 5.63 -9.68 -3.53
N THR A 246 4.60 -9.07 -4.11
CA THR A 246 3.28 -8.92 -3.50
C THR A 246 2.63 -10.27 -3.18
N LEU A 247 2.67 -11.22 -4.13
CA LEU A 247 2.17 -12.58 -3.91
C LEU A 247 2.93 -13.32 -2.78
N ALA A 248 4.24 -13.11 -2.68
CA ALA A 248 5.06 -13.67 -1.62
C ALA A 248 4.76 -13.06 -0.24
N LEU A 249 4.44 -11.77 -0.17
CA LEU A 249 3.97 -11.13 1.07
C LEU A 249 2.60 -11.69 1.51
N GLY A 250 1.68 -11.87 0.57
CA GLY A 250 0.35 -12.42 0.85
C GLY A 250 -0.47 -11.54 1.81
N ALA A 251 -1.08 -12.14 2.82
CA ALA A 251 -1.89 -11.40 3.80
C ALA A 251 -1.11 -10.37 4.65
N LYS A 252 0.23 -10.37 4.55
CA LYS A 252 1.11 -9.44 5.26
C LYS A 252 1.39 -8.14 4.49
N CYS A 253 0.92 -7.99 3.25
CA CYS A 253 1.06 -6.77 2.46
C CYS A 253 0.51 -5.56 3.22
N SER A 254 1.38 -4.63 3.61
CA SER A 254 1.00 -3.37 4.24
C SER A 254 2.22 -2.47 4.38
N ASN A 255 2.09 -1.22 3.96
CA ASN A 255 3.07 -0.18 4.22
C ASN A 255 3.16 0.14 5.72
N LEU A 256 4.34 0.61 6.16
CA LEU A 256 4.60 1.15 7.51
C LEU A 256 4.37 0.18 8.66
N THR A 257 4.17 -1.11 8.40
CA THR A 257 3.84 -2.08 9.46
C THR A 257 4.75 -3.30 9.40
N ASN A 258 5.13 -3.80 10.58
CA ASN A 258 5.67 -5.14 10.72
C ASN A 258 4.52 -6.10 11.05
N ARG A 259 4.23 -7.02 10.13
CA ARG A 259 3.24 -8.12 10.28
C ARG A 259 3.89 -9.50 10.25
N GLY A 260 5.18 -9.55 10.57
CA GLY A 260 6.05 -10.71 10.49
C GLY A 260 6.84 -10.78 9.19
N ILE A 261 8.02 -11.38 9.25
CA ILE A 261 8.99 -11.37 8.16
C ILE A 261 8.65 -12.41 7.10
N VAL A 262 8.98 -12.11 5.83
CA VAL A 262 8.81 -12.99 4.67
C VAL A 262 10.17 -13.17 4.01
N SER A 263 10.60 -14.41 3.85
CA SER A 263 11.91 -14.79 3.30
C SER A 263 11.80 -15.78 2.13
N ARG A 264 10.62 -15.87 1.50
CA ARG A 264 10.32 -16.77 0.37
C ARG A 264 10.05 -15.99 -0.91
N GLY A 265 10.08 -16.67 -2.05
CA GLY A 265 9.89 -16.03 -3.35
C GLY A 265 11.06 -15.08 -3.68
N PRO A 266 10.82 -13.88 -4.21
CA PRO A 266 11.90 -12.98 -4.58
C PRO A 266 12.66 -12.45 -3.36
N TYR A 267 12.03 -12.47 -2.17
CA TYR A 267 12.67 -12.15 -0.89
C TYR A 267 13.76 -13.14 -0.49
N ALA A 268 13.87 -14.31 -1.12
CA ALA A 268 15.01 -15.20 -0.88
C ALA A 268 16.30 -14.72 -1.58
N ILE A 269 16.19 -13.79 -2.53
CA ILE A 269 17.29 -13.32 -3.38
C ILE A 269 17.76 -11.93 -2.93
N VAL A 270 16.81 -10.99 -2.78
CA VAL A 270 17.07 -9.61 -2.34
C VAL A 270 16.00 -9.15 -1.36
N ARG A 271 16.31 -8.18 -0.48
CA ARG A 271 15.38 -7.71 0.56
C ARG A 271 14.24 -6.82 0.04
N HIS A 272 14.46 -6.08 -1.05
CA HIS A 272 13.51 -5.11 -1.61
C HIS A 272 13.20 -5.33 -3.10
N PRO A 273 12.69 -6.53 -3.49
CA PRO A 273 12.49 -6.89 -4.90
C PRO A 273 11.46 -6.00 -5.61
N ALA A 274 10.38 -5.61 -4.92
CA ALA A 274 9.37 -4.71 -5.47
C ALA A 274 9.96 -3.32 -5.78
N TYR A 275 10.78 -2.79 -4.88
CA TYR A 275 11.35 -1.45 -5.02
C TYR A 275 12.32 -1.37 -6.18
N ILE A 276 13.27 -2.31 -6.28
CA ILE A 276 14.21 -2.31 -7.41
C ILE A 276 13.47 -2.49 -8.74
N SER A 277 12.49 -3.40 -8.78
CA SER A 277 11.75 -3.67 -10.01
C SER A 277 10.96 -2.45 -10.49
N LYS A 278 10.27 -1.73 -9.58
CA LYS A 278 9.53 -0.52 -9.96
C LYS A 278 10.47 0.60 -10.43
N THR A 279 11.61 0.78 -9.76
CA THR A 279 12.62 1.77 -10.18
C THR A 279 13.23 1.42 -11.54
N MET A 280 13.46 0.13 -11.84
CA MET A 280 13.93 -0.29 -13.16
C MET A 280 12.91 0.00 -14.25
N VAL A 281 11.61 -0.23 -14.00
CA VAL A 281 10.54 0.16 -14.95
C VAL A 281 10.60 1.65 -15.27
N TRP A 282 10.78 2.51 -14.28
CA TRP A 282 10.88 3.96 -14.50
C TRP A 282 12.10 4.37 -15.32
N TRP A 283 13.27 3.78 -15.06
CA TRP A 283 14.45 4.02 -15.88
C TRP A 283 14.26 3.56 -17.33
N ILE A 284 13.71 2.36 -17.53
CA ILE A 284 13.53 1.78 -18.86
C ILE A 284 12.50 2.58 -19.67
N THR A 285 11.37 2.94 -19.06
CA THR A 285 10.31 3.74 -19.70
C THR A 285 10.68 5.20 -19.91
N LEU A 286 11.76 5.68 -19.29
CA LEU A 286 12.33 7.00 -19.55
C LEU A 286 13.17 7.04 -20.85
N ILE A 287 13.72 5.91 -21.29
CA ILE A 287 14.63 5.85 -22.45
C ILE A 287 13.98 6.42 -23.73
N PRO A 288 12.73 6.06 -24.11
CA PRO A 288 12.11 6.65 -25.29
C PRO A 288 11.96 8.16 -25.18
N PHE A 289 11.64 8.68 -23.99
CA PHE A 289 11.55 10.12 -23.76
C PHE A 289 12.89 10.82 -23.99
N ILE A 290 14.00 10.25 -23.48
CA ILE A 290 15.34 10.83 -23.66
C ILE A 290 15.76 10.81 -25.14
N LEU A 291 15.53 9.71 -25.84
CA LEU A 291 15.94 9.56 -27.24
C LEU A 291 15.07 10.36 -28.21
N ALA A 292 13.77 10.48 -27.92
CA ALA A 292 12.82 11.24 -28.73
C ALA A 292 12.65 12.70 -28.25
N ALA A 293 13.48 13.16 -27.31
CA ALA A 293 13.36 14.50 -26.74
C ALA A 293 13.54 15.58 -27.81
N ALA A 294 12.42 16.12 -28.31
CA ALA A 294 12.41 17.29 -29.18
C ALA A 294 13.05 18.52 -28.52
N GLU A 295 13.08 18.55 -27.19
CA GLU A 295 13.73 19.57 -26.38
C GLU A 295 14.90 18.98 -25.55
N PRO A 296 16.15 19.02 -26.05
CA PRO A 296 17.31 18.46 -25.35
C PRO A 296 17.54 19.01 -23.93
N ARG A 297 17.05 20.23 -23.65
CA ARG A 297 17.08 20.85 -22.32
C ARG A 297 16.32 20.04 -21.24
N LEU A 298 15.39 19.18 -21.64
CA LEU A 298 14.60 18.36 -20.72
C LEU A 298 15.28 17.03 -20.35
N ILE A 299 16.37 16.65 -21.04
CA ILE A 299 17.08 15.38 -20.78
C ILE A 299 17.66 15.36 -19.36
N ILE A 300 18.36 16.43 -18.95
CA ILE A 300 18.96 16.50 -17.60
C ILE A 300 17.87 16.50 -16.51
N PRO A 301 16.81 17.35 -16.57
CA PRO A 301 15.68 17.28 -15.65
C PRO A 301 15.04 15.89 -15.56
N ALA A 302 14.87 15.19 -16.69
CA ALA A 302 14.33 13.84 -16.74
C ALA A 302 15.18 12.82 -15.96
N ILE A 303 16.49 12.85 -16.17
CA ILE A 303 17.43 11.96 -15.48
C ILE A 303 17.46 12.27 -13.98
N LEU A 304 17.51 13.56 -13.61
CA LEU A 304 17.48 14.00 -12.21
C LEU A 304 16.16 13.62 -11.53
N SER A 305 15.04 13.72 -12.25
CA SER A 305 13.73 13.29 -11.79
C SER A 305 13.70 11.80 -11.47
N ALA A 306 14.13 10.95 -12.39
CA ALA A 306 14.19 9.50 -12.17
C ALA A 306 15.16 9.13 -11.03
N ALA A 307 16.30 9.82 -10.92
CA ALA A 307 17.22 9.65 -9.80
C ALA A 307 16.59 10.08 -8.46
N ALA A 308 15.83 11.17 -8.42
CA ALA A 308 15.13 11.63 -7.23
C ALA A 308 14.03 10.65 -6.79
N TRP A 309 13.25 10.11 -7.73
CA TRP A 309 12.30 9.03 -7.44
C TRP A 309 12.99 7.76 -6.92
N GLY A 310 14.13 7.39 -7.51
CA GLY A 310 14.98 6.32 -7.02
C GLY A 310 15.49 6.57 -5.60
N LEU A 311 15.89 7.80 -5.28
CA LEU A 311 16.31 8.20 -3.94
C LEU A 311 15.16 8.09 -2.92
N ILE A 312 13.93 8.48 -3.27
CA ILE A 312 12.76 8.31 -2.41
C ILE A 312 12.55 6.82 -2.08
N TYR A 313 12.64 5.94 -3.07
CA TYR A 313 12.50 4.49 -2.87
C TYR A 313 13.64 3.90 -2.04
N TYR A 314 14.86 4.40 -2.24
CA TYR A 314 16.00 4.05 -1.39
C TYR A 314 15.77 4.48 0.06
N LEU A 315 15.40 5.73 0.32
CA LEU A 315 15.08 6.23 1.67
C LEU A 315 13.94 5.45 2.31
N ARG A 316 12.95 5.03 1.51
CA ARG A 316 11.85 4.19 1.97
C ARG A 316 12.36 2.83 2.45
N SER A 317 13.24 2.19 1.69
CA SER A 317 13.86 0.93 2.11
C SER A 317 14.69 1.09 3.38
N ILE A 318 15.42 2.20 3.54
CA ILE A 318 16.27 2.45 4.73
C ILE A 318 15.40 2.64 5.97
N THR A 319 14.33 3.43 5.87
CA THR A 319 13.42 3.66 6.99
C THR A 319 12.70 2.37 7.38
N GLU A 320 12.21 1.61 6.40
CA GLU A 320 11.61 0.29 6.59
C GLU A 320 12.58 -0.70 7.25
N GLU A 321 13.82 -0.86 6.75
CA GLU A 321 14.81 -1.74 7.37
C GLU A 321 15.13 -1.33 8.81
N ARG A 322 15.29 -0.04 9.08
CA ARG A 322 15.54 0.45 10.44
C ARG A 322 14.38 0.14 11.39
N HIS A 323 13.14 0.18 10.91
CA HIS A 323 11.98 -0.25 11.68
C HIS A 323 11.98 -1.76 11.89
N LEU A 324 12.19 -2.55 10.82
CA LEU A 324 12.16 -4.01 10.86
C LEU A 324 13.32 -4.63 11.65
N LEU A 325 14.50 -3.99 11.71
CA LEU A 325 15.66 -4.44 12.50
C LEU A 325 15.40 -4.54 14.01
N ARG A 326 14.27 -4.01 14.49
CA ARG A 326 13.80 -4.20 15.88
C ARG A 326 13.16 -5.57 16.10
N ASP A 327 12.88 -6.32 15.03
CA ASP A 327 12.36 -7.68 15.06
C ASP A 327 13.53 -8.67 14.89
N PRO A 328 13.79 -9.56 15.86
CA PRO A 328 14.86 -10.56 15.76
C PRO A 328 14.76 -11.43 14.50
N ASP A 329 13.54 -11.74 14.03
CA ASP A 329 13.33 -12.51 12.80
C ASP A 329 13.92 -11.78 11.58
N TYR A 330 13.88 -10.44 11.57
CA TYR A 330 14.43 -9.64 10.47
C TYR A 330 15.94 -9.58 10.53
N VAL A 331 16.52 -9.52 11.72
CA VAL A 331 17.98 -9.58 11.91
C VAL A 331 18.54 -10.89 11.36
N GLU A 332 17.90 -12.03 11.65
CA GLU A 332 18.28 -13.33 11.10
C GLU A 332 18.07 -13.41 9.59
N TYR A 333 17.01 -12.80 9.08
CA TYR A 333 16.78 -12.70 7.64
C TYR A 333 17.90 -11.92 6.92
N CYS A 334 18.35 -10.79 7.48
CA CYS A 334 19.44 -10.00 6.92
C CYS A 334 20.78 -10.75 6.85
N LYS A 335 21.02 -11.71 7.76
CA LYS A 335 22.21 -12.59 7.71
C LYS A 335 22.15 -13.55 6.51
N LYS A 336 20.96 -14.03 6.16
CA LYS A 336 20.73 -14.98 5.05
C LYS A 336 20.71 -14.27 3.71
N VAL A 337 20.00 -13.15 3.61
CA VAL A 337 19.83 -12.37 2.38
C VAL A 337 20.58 -11.07 2.52
N LYS A 338 21.80 -11.04 1.96
CA LYS A 338 22.76 -9.94 2.16
C LYS A 338 22.41 -8.69 1.34
N TYR A 339 21.85 -8.88 0.14
CA TYR A 339 21.64 -7.82 -0.84
C TYR A 339 20.29 -7.13 -0.66
N LYS A 340 20.28 -5.78 -0.73
CA LYS A 340 19.04 -5.00 -0.64
C LYS A 340 18.25 -5.04 -1.94
N PHE A 341 18.91 -4.78 -3.06
CA PHE A 341 18.24 -4.53 -4.34
C PHE A 341 18.78 -5.40 -5.48
N ILE A 342 20.11 -5.48 -5.63
CA ILE A 342 20.77 -6.17 -6.75
C ILE A 342 21.80 -7.13 -6.16
N PRO A 343 21.79 -8.43 -6.52
CA PRO A 343 22.83 -9.36 -6.12
C PRO A 343 24.22 -8.87 -6.54
N GLY A 344 25.17 -8.88 -5.61
CA GLY A 344 26.54 -8.40 -5.85
C GLY A 344 26.76 -6.90 -5.68
N VAL A 345 25.70 -6.10 -5.48
CA VAL A 345 25.78 -4.66 -5.17
C VAL A 345 25.31 -4.44 -3.73
N TYR A 346 26.14 -3.79 -2.92
CA TYR A 346 25.87 -3.59 -1.49
C TYR A 346 24.85 -2.49 -1.22
#